data_AF-A0A3M2DS54-F1
#
_entry.id   AF-A0A3M2DS54-F1
#
_cell.length_a   1.000
_cell.length_b   1.000
_cell.length_c   1.000
_cell.angle_alpha   90.00
_cell.angle_beta   90.00
_cell.angle_gamma   90.00
#
_symmetry.space_group_name_H-M   'P 1'
#
loop_
_entity.id
_entity.type
_entity.pdbx_description
1 polymer ?
#
loop_
_entity_poly.entity_id
_entity_poly.type
_entity_poly.pdbx_seq_one_letter_code
_entity_poly.pdbx_strand_id
1 'polypeptide(L)'
;MRPSDVVLRFLASVATRGEIDYYLALFRSDRPERFAVLSVDPRVDRAALDLDLRYLAALDLHPYVARPDDDLLAVVRARRAKKVVFLGPWPGLEPRGAPVPSIVDVREVDALAPRLPSDQRAVVEEARRILDGADHDVTAAVTGPLDLLRELFTVRGAGTLIRRAAPIAVARRWADVDVPRVAALMRSAFGAEPHPAVFARAVAGLYVAGDYDGAAVVEPAPLGAYLSKFAVDAGARGAGIGRDLWRAVTADHPALVWRARPDNPIVSWYTAHCDGMARGDRWVVYWRGLEPQDIPRAIEFARAAPVDFDRRM
;
A
#
# COMPACT_ATOMS: atom_id res chain seq x y z
N MET A 1 -17.41 -18.12 25.97
CA MET A 1 -16.87 -17.28 24.89
C MET A 1 -15.60 -17.95 24.39
N ARG A 2 -15.48 -18.24 23.09
CA ARG A 2 -14.27 -18.93 22.60
C ARG A 2 -13.09 -17.95 22.66
N PRO A 3 -11.84 -18.42 22.88
CA PRO A 3 -10.66 -17.57 22.90
C PRO A 3 -10.57 -16.66 21.66
N SER A 4 -10.91 -17.21 20.49
CA SER A 4 -11.00 -16.47 19.21
C SER A 4 -11.94 -15.26 19.27
N ASP A 5 -13.06 -15.35 19.99
CA ASP A 5 -14.06 -14.27 20.05
C ASP A 5 -13.53 -13.07 20.87
N VAL A 6 -12.67 -13.33 21.86
CA VAL A 6 -11.97 -12.28 22.64
C VAL A 6 -10.90 -11.61 21.78
N VAL A 7 -10.14 -12.40 21.02
CA VAL A 7 -9.11 -11.88 20.11
C VAL A 7 -9.73 -11.01 19.03
N LEU A 8 -10.83 -11.45 18.42
CA LEU A 8 -11.54 -10.65 17.42
C LEU A 8 -12.07 -9.33 17.99
N ARG A 9 -12.48 -9.32 19.26
CA ARG A 9 -12.91 -8.09 19.95
C ARG A 9 -11.75 -7.14 20.22
N PHE A 10 -10.58 -7.66 20.58
CA PHE A 10 -9.34 -6.87 20.67
C PHE A 10 -8.91 -6.36 19.30
N LEU A 11 -8.91 -7.20 18.26
CA LEU A 11 -8.58 -6.78 16.90
C LEU A 11 -9.54 -5.71 16.39
N ALA A 12 -10.82 -5.77 16.75
CA ALA A 12 -11.80 -4.73 16.42
C ALA A 12 -11.50 -3.36 17.05
N SER A 13 -10.64 -3.29 18.07
CA SER A 13 -10.14 -2.03 18.63
C SER A 13 -8.99 -1.41 17.82
N VAL A 14 -8.35 -2.20 16.94
CA VAL A 14 -7.17 -1.77 16.18
C VAL A 14 -7.39 -1.77 14.67
N ALA A 15 -8.35 -2.54 14.16
CA ALA A 15 -8.67 -2.71 12.74
C ALA A 15 -10.19 -2.77 12.54
N THR A 16 -10.65 -2.41 11.34
CA THR A 16 -12.05 -2.62 10.95
C THR A 16 -12.32 -4.11 10.74
N ARG A 17 -13.58 -4.53 10.92
CA ARG A 17 -13.96 -5.95 10.72
C ARG A 17 -13.61 -6.48 9.33
N GLY A 18 -13.78 -5.65 8.29
CA GLY A 18 -13.43 -6.01 6.92
C GLY A 18 -11.92 -6.24 6.73
N GLU A 19 -11.06 -5.44 7.38
CA GLU A 19 -9.60 -5.67 7.36
C GLU A 19 -9.23 -6.98 8.05
N ILE A 20 -9.81 -7.24 9.22
CA ILE A 20 -9.55 -8.46 9.99
C ILE A 20 -9.93 -9.70 9.16
N ASP A 21 -11.15 -9.71 8.60
CA ASP A 21 -11.65 -10.84 7.81
C ASP A 21 -10.79 -11.07 6.56
N TYR A 22 -10.35 -10.00 5.89
CA TYR A 22 -9.45 -10.07 4.74
C TYR A 22 -8.09 -10.70 5.09
N TYR A 23 -7.40 -10.17 6.11
CA TYR A 23 -6.09 -10.68 6.49
C TYR A 23 -6.16 -12.10 7.06
N LEU A 24 -7.22 -12.44 7.78
CA LEU A 24 -7.46 -13.83 8.20
C LEU A 24 -7.64 -14.77 7.01
N ALA A 25 -8.41 -14.37 6.00
CA ALA A 25 -8.54 -15.15 4.77
C ALA A 25 -7.20 -15.27 4.04
N LEU A 26 -6.44 -14.18 3.94
CA LEU A 26 -5.12 -14.16 3.30
C LEU A 26 -4.13 -15.09 4.00
N PHE A 27 -4.02 -15.02 5.32
CA PHE A 27 -3.08 -15.83 6.10
C PHE A 27 -3.48 -17.31 6.20
N ARG A 28 -4.78 -17.61 6.07
CA ARG A 28 -5.31 -18.99 6.01
C ARG A 28 -5.43 -19.57 4.60
N SER A 29 -5.30 -18.74 3.56
CA SER A 29 -5.38 -19.20 2.17
C SER A 29 -4.21 -20.12 1.78
N ASP A 30 -3.10 -20.03 2.51
CA ASP A 30 -1.98 -20.96 2.47
C ASP A 30 -1.91 -21.71 3.81
N ARG A 31 -0.87 -22.51 4.08
CA ARG A 31 -0.76 -23.17 5.39
C ARG A 31 -0.54 -22.15 6.51
N PRO A 32 -1.35 -22.11 7.58
CA PRO A 32 -1.25 -21.09 8.62
C PRO A 32 0.07 -21.06 9.39
N GLU A 33 0.87 -22.13 9.35
CA GLU A 33 2.20 -22.15 9.96
C GLU A 33 3.27 -21.47 9.09
N ARG A 34 2.91 -21.08 7.87
CA ARG A 34 3.81 -20.48 6.88
C ARG A 34 3.59 -18.99 6.71
N PHE A 35 2.62 -18.39 7.38
CA PHE A 35 2.25 -17.01 7.08
C PHE A 35 3.34 -16.00 7.43
N ALA A 36 4.10 -16.22 8.51
CA ALA A 36 5.15 -15.31 8.95
C ALA A 36 6.35 -15.96 9.65
N VAL A 37 7.52 -15.31 9.53
CA VAL A 37 8.73 -15.53 10.33
C VAL A 37 8.96 -14.29 11.21
N LEU A 38 9.19 -14.46 12.51
CA LEU A 38 9.46 -13.37 13.46
C LEU A 38 10.93 -13.40 13.87
N SER A 39 11.68 -12.35 13.55
CA SER A 39 13.03 -12.09 14.06
C SER A 39 12.94 -11.14 15.24
N VAL A 40 13.30 -11.59 16.44
CA VAL A 40 13.09 -10.84 17.69
C VAL A 40 14.41 -10.31 18.22
N ASP A 41 14.53 -8.99 18.30
CA ASP A 41 15.68 -8.32 18.94
C ASP A 41 15.78 -8.75 20.42
N PRO A 42 16.98 -9.05 20.95
CA PRO A 42 17.16 -9.49 22.33
C PRO A 42 16.64 -8.51 23.40
N ARG A 43 16.46 -7.24 23.06
CA ARG A 43 15.92 -6.20 23.97
C ARG A 43 14.40 -6.23 24.09
N VAL A 44 13.71 -6.98 23.23
CA VAL A 44 12.24 -7.10 23.30
C VAL A 44 11.84 -7.94 24.50
N ASP A 45 10.88 -7.42 25.28
CA ASP A 45 10.26 -8.18 26.37
C ASP A 45 9.47 -9.36 25.81
N ARG A 46 9.89 -10.57 26.18
CA ARG A 46 9.24 -11.82 25.76
C ARG A 46 7.83 -11.96 26.30
N ALA A 47 7.50 -11.38 27.46
CA ALA A 47 6.17 -11.47 28.03
C ALA A 47 5.13 -10.75 27.15
N ALA A 48 5.50 -9.61 26.56
CA ALA A 48 4.65 -8.88 25.62
C ALA A 48 4.43 -9.70 24.33
N LEU A 49 5.50 -10.31 23.79
CA LEU A 49 5.41 -11.16 22.61
C LEU A 49 4.58 -12.42 22.85
N ASP A 50 4.69 -13.06 24.01
CA ASP A 50 3.94 -14.27 24.35
C ASP A 50 2.42 -14.06 24.31
N LEU A 51 1.95 -12.86 24.66
CA LEU A 51 0.54 -12.50 24.57
C LEU A 51 0.07 -12.47 23.10
N ASP A 52 0.83 -11.81 22.23
CA ASP A 52 0.50 -11.73 20.81
C ASP A 52 0.60 -13.09 20.11
N LEU A 53 1.57 -13.92 20.49
CA LEU A 53 1.66 -15.31 20.00
C LEU A 53 0.45 -16.15 20.41
N ARG A 54 -0.07 -15.97 21.64
CA ARG A 54 -1.32 -16.63 22.07
C ARG A 54 -2.52 -16.14 21.28
N TYR A 55 -2.57 -14.85 20.96
CA TYR A 55 -3.63 -14.30 20.12
C TYR A 55 -3.58 -14.85 18.69
N LEU A 56 -2.40 -14.93 18.09
CA LEU A 56 -2.21 -15.55 16.77
C LEU A 56 -2.59 -17.03 16.79
N ALA A 57 -2.16 -17.79 17.81
CA ALA A 57 -2.51 -19.20 17.96
C ALA A 57 -4.03 -19.40 18.11
N ALA A 58 -4.73 -18.51 18.83
CA ALA A 58 -6.20 -18.54 18.94
C ALA A 58 -6.92 -18.23 17.62
N LEU A 59 -6.24 -17.61 16.65
CA LEU A 59 -6.69 -17.39 15.28
C LEU A 59 -6.23 -18.50 14.33
N ASP A 60 -5.61 -19.55 14.86
CA ASP A 60 -4.97 -20.64 14.11
C ASP A 60 -3.83 -20.15 13.20
N LEU A 61 -3.05 -19.17 13.68
CA LEU A 61 -1.88 -18.63 13.01
C LEU A 61 -0.64 -18.90 13.84
N HIS A 62 0.33 -19.61 13.26
CA HIS A 62 1.47 -20.14 14.00
C HIS A 62 2.78 -19.64 13.37
N PRO A 63 3.20 -18.40 13.67
CA PRO A 63 4.41 -17.85 13.06
C PRO A 63 5.65 -18.59 13.57
N TYR A 64 6.68 -18.69 12.74
CA TYR A 64 7.97 -19.22 13.19
C TYR A 64 8.78 -18.12 13.88
N VAL A 65 9.08 -18.29 15.17
CA VAL A 65 9.97 -17.40 15.91
C VAL A 65 11.41 -17.85 15.67
N ALA A 66 12.21 -16.99 15.02
CA ALA A 66 13.59 -17.28 14.66
C ALA A 66 14.49 -17.43 15.88
N ARG A 67 15.46 -18.33 15.76
CA ARG A 67 16.54 -18.53 16.73
C ARG A 67 17.72 -17.63 16.38
N PRO A 68 18.58 -17.28 17.36
CA PRO A 68 19.73 -16.41 17.11
C PRO A 68 20.66 -16.87 15.97
N ASP A 69 20.80 -18.18 15.77
CA ASP A 69 21.70 -18.76 14.76
C ASP A 69 21.00 -19.13 13.45
N ASP A 70 19.70 -18.82 13.29
CA ASP A 70 18.97 -19.14 12.07
C ASP A 70 19.45 -18.26 10.91
N ASP A 71 19.74 -18.87 9.75
CA ASP A 71 19.76 -18.13 8.48
C ASP A 71 18.33 -17.82 8.07
N LEU A 72 17.89 -16.59 8.33
CA LEU A 72 16.51 -16.16 8.08
C LEU A 72 16.05 -16.37 6.64
N LEU A 73 16.92 -16.15 5.64
CA LEU A 73 16.58 -16.40 4.24
C LEU A 73 16.32 -17.89 3.98
N ALA A 74 17.16 -18.77 4.54
CA ALA A 74 16.97 -20.21 4.40
C ALA A 74 15.66 -20.66 5.07
N VAL A 75 15.34 -20.12 6.25
CA VAL A 75 14.07 -20.35 6.95
C VAL A 75 12.88 -19.86 6.12
N VAL A 76 12.93 -18.63 5.61
CA VAL A 76 11.87 -18.03 4.79
C VAL A 76 11.61 -18.88 3.55
N ARG A 77 12.66 -19.32 2.84
CA ARG A 77 12.53 -20.21 1.68
C ARG A 77 11.95 -21.57 2.05
N ALA A 78 12.49 -22.24 3.07
CA ALA A 78 12.05 -23.57 3.49
C ALA A 78 10.58 -23.59 3.93
N ARG A 79 10.13 -22.51 4.58
CA ARG A 79 8.75 -22.35 5.02
C ARG A 79 7.84 -21.74 3.95
N ARG A 80 8.40 -21.21 2.85
CA ARG A 80 7.69 -20.36 1.88
C ARG A 80 6.93 -19.22 2.58
N ALA A 81 7.61 -18.52 3.48
CA ALA A 81 6.98 -17.52 4.33
C ALA A 81 6.70 -16.22 3.59
N LYS A 82 5.43 -15.79 3.56
CA LYS A 82 5.01 -14.57 2.83
C LYS A 82 5.40 -13.27 3.54
N LYS A 83 5.64 -13.32 4.86
CA LYS A 83 6.04 -12.15 5.65
C LYS A 83 7.19 -12.50 6.59
N VAL A 84 8.16 -11.61 6.70
CA VAL A 84 9.15 -11.61 7.79
C VAL A 84 8.93 -10.35 8.63
N VAL A 85 8.89 -10.48 9.95
CA VAL A 85 8.70 -9.36 10.87
C VAL A 85 9.91 -9.26 11.78
N PHE A 86 10.57 -8.11 11.75
CA PHE A 86 11.65 -7.74 12.65
C PHE A 86 11.02 -6.96 13.81
N LEU A 87 11.08 -7.56 15.00
CA LEU A 87 10.57 -6.98 16.24
C LEU A 87 11.72 -6.37 17.01
N GLY A 88 11.67 -5.05 17.20
CA GLY A 88 12.68 -4.29 17.94
C GLY A 88 12.05 -3.39 19.01
N PRO A 89 12.85 -2.71 19.83
CA PRO A 89 12.36 -1.69 20.77
C PRO A 89 11.93 -0.38 20.07
N TRP A 90 11.74 -0.41 18.75
CA TRP A 90 11.47 0.74 17.90
C TRP A 90 10.07 0.64 17.31
N PRO A 91 9.40 1.77 17.03
CA PRO A 91 8.11 1.77 16.35
C PRO A 91 8.21 1.44 14.85
N GLY A 92 9.41 1.42 14.27
CA GLY A 92 9.69 1.19 12.85
C GLY A 92 11.14 1.57 12.52
N LEU A 93 11.46 1.84 11.25
CA LEU A 93 12.76 2.39 10.87
C LEU A 93 12.82 3.90 11.18
N GLU A 94 13.84 4.36 11.90
CA GLU A 94 14.02 5.72 12.40
C GLU A 94 15.21 6.42 11.73
N PRO A 95 15.06 6.88 10.47
CA PRO A 95 16.11 7.62 9.79
C PRO A 95 16.36 8.98 10.47
N ARG A 96 17.64 9.36 10.64
CA ARG A 96 18.02 10.66 11.20
C ARG A 96 17.40 11.80 10.39
N GLY A 97 16.74 12.71 11.10
CA GLY A 97 16.14 13.93 10.53
C GLY A 97 14.93 13.68 9.62
N ALA A 98 14.30 12.50 9.69
CA ALA A 98 13.09 12.19 8.93
C ALA A 98 12.10 11.38 9.79
N PRO A 99 10.79 11.47 9.50
CA PRO A 99 9.80 10.63 10.17
C PRO A 99 9.99 9.15 9.82
N VAL A 100 9.44 8.27 10.66
CA VAL A 100 9.37 6.83 10.39
C VAL A 100 8.59 6.59 9.09
N PRO A 101 9.20 5.98 8.05
CA PRO A 101 8.50 5.69 6.82
C PRO A 101 7.56 4.51 7.04
N SER A 102 6.31 4.62 6.59
CA SER A 102 5.36 3.50 6.63
C SER A 102 5.71 2.43 5.60
N ILE A 103 6.28 2.82 4.46
CA ILE A 103 6.66 1.92 3.36
C ILE A 103 8.04 2.29 2.84
N VAL A 104 8.88 1.30 2.58
CA VAL A 104 10.18 1.42 1.92
C VAL A 104 10.23 0.43 0.76
N ASP A 105 10.54 0.93 -0.43
CA ASP A 105 10.88 0.04 -1.54
C ASP A 105 12.28 -0.55 -1.30
N VAL A 106 12.48 -1.85 -1.55
CA VAL A 106 13.79 -2.50 -1.37
C VAL A 106 14.92 -1.78 -2.14
N ARG A 107 14.61 -1.13 -3.26
CA ARG A 107 15.55 -0.34 -4.06
C ARG A 107 15.99 0.97 -3.37
N GLU A 108 15.24 1.43 -2.37
CA GLU A 108 15.53 2.64 -1.59
C GLU A 108 16.44 2.33 -0.37
N VAL A 109 16.71 1.05 -0.09
CA VAL A 109 17.49 0.63 1.09
C VAL A 109 18.90 1.21 1.08
N ASP A 110 19.59 1.25 -0.07
CA ASP A 110 20.95 1.81 -0.15
C ASP A 110 21.02 3.29 0.22
N ALA A 111 19.98 4.07 -0.14
CA ALA A 111 19.90 5.48 0.21
C ALA A 111 19.44 5.69 1.67
N LEU A 112 18.63 4.77 2.21
CA LEU A 112 18.08 4.85 3.56
C LEU A 112 19.08 4.40 4.63
N ALA A 113 19.76 3.27 4.41
CA ALA A 113 20.63 2.61 5.37
C ALA A 113 21.66 3.55 6.02
N PRO A 114 22.37 4.44 5.28
CA PRO A 114 23.27 5.45 5.83
C PRO A 114 22.67 6.33 6.93
N ARG A 115 21.36 6.57 6.86
CA ARG A 115 20.63 7.47 7.77
C ARG A 115 20.11 6.76 9.01
N LEU A 116 20.18 5.44 9.07
CA LEU A 116 19.69 4.63 10.18
C LEU A 116 20.77 4.43 11.27
N PRO A 117 20.34 4.26 12.54
CA PRO A 117 21.16 3.65 13.58
C PRO A 117 21.76 2.31 13.15
N SER A 118 22.88 1.89 13.77
CA SER A 118 23.62 0.69 13.36
C SER A 118 22.82 -0.61 13.50
N ASP A 119 21.99 -0.72 14.54
CA ASP A 119 21.11 -1.87 14.77
C ASP A 119 19.99 -1.95 13.72
N GLN A 120 19.34 -0.83 13.40
CA GLN A 120 18.33 -0.77 12.34
C GLN A 120 18.91 -0.94 10.93
N ARG A 121 20.17 -0.54 10.73
CA ARG A 121 20.89 -0.77 9.47
C ARG A 121 21.06 -2.26 9.19
N ALA A 122 21.49 -3.03 10.19
CA ALA A 122 21.61 -4.49 10.05
C ALA A 122 20.25 -5.12 9.70
N VAL A 123 19.16 -4.65 10.32
CA VAL A 123 17.80 -5.12 10.02
C VAL A 123 17.38 -4.82 8.59
N VAL A 124 17.58 -3.59 8.09
CA VAL A 124 17.15 -3.24 6.72
C VAL A 124 18.00 -3.96 5.66
N GLU A 125 19.28 -4.19 5.93
CA GLU A 125 20.18 -4.94 5.05
C GLU A 125 19.79 -6.43 4.99
N GLU A 126 19.44 -7.02 6.13
CA GLU A 126 18.95 -8.39 6.22
C GLU A 126 17.58 -8.54 5.55
N ALA A 127 16.67 -7.59 5.76
CA ALA A 127 15.39 -7.55 5.05
C ALA A 127 15.62 -7.51 3.52
N ARG A 128 16.54 -6.69 3.04
CA ARG A 128 16.91 -6.66 1.61
C ARG A 128 17.44 -8.02 1.16
N ARG A 129 18.36 -8.64 1.89
CA ARG A 129 18.91 -9.97 1.57
C ARG A 129 17.80 -11.02 1.44
N ILE A 130 16.82 -11.00 2.33
CA ILE A 130 15.67 -11.91 2.30
C ILE A 130 14.81 -11.64 1.05
N LEU A 131 14.45 -10.38 0.82
CA LEU A 131 13.62 -10.01 -0.32
C LEU A 131 14.30 -10.38 -1.65
N ASP A 132 15.60 -10.10 -1.80
CA ASP A 132 16.45 -10.42 -2.96
C ASP A 132 16.74 -11.90 -3.14
N GLY A 133 16.77 -12.67 -2.04
CA GLY A 133 16.98 -14.10 -2.09
C GLY A 133 15.71 -14.92 -2.25
N ALA A 134 14.53 -14.46 -1.84
CA ALA A 134 13.34 -15.29 -1.86
C ALA A 134 12.94 -15.69 -3.30
N ASP A 135 12.53 -16.95 -3.47
CA ASP A 135 12.02 -17.53 -4.73
C ASP A 135 10.50 -17.32 -4.91
N HIS A 136 9.90 -16.50 -4.06
CA HIS A 136 8.47 -16.19 -4.01
C HIS A 136 8.27 -14.79 -3.43
N ASP A 137 7.04 -14.27 -3.55
CA ASP A 137 6.70 -12.96 -2.99
C ASP A 137 6.77 -12.98 -1.46
N VAL A 138 7.65 -12.13 -0.93
CA VAL A 138 7.85 -11.90 0.49
C VAL A 138 7.80 -10.41 0.76
N THR A 139 7.24 -10.05 1.92
CA THR A 139 7.37 -8.69 2.46
C THR A 139 8.06 -8.74 3.81
N ALA A 140 8.77 -7.66 4.16
CA ALA A 140 9.38 -7.51 5.46
C ALA A 140 8.69 -6.37 6.23
N ALA A 141 8.52 -6.51 7.53
CA ALA A 141 8.02 -5.44 8.39
C ALA A 141 8.98 -5.21 9.55
N VAL A 142 9.17 -3.95 9.93
CA VAL A 142 9.91 -3.55 11.14
C VAL A 142 8.92 -2.86 12.07
N THR A 143 8.70 -3.39 13.25
CA THR A 143 7.70 -2.87 14.20
C THR A 143 8.09 -3.20 15.65
N GLY A 144 7.38 -2.57 16.59
CA GLY A 144 7.51 -2.84 18.02
C GLY A 144 6.68 -4.05 18.45
N PRO A 145 7.01 -4.67 19.60
CA PRO A 145 6.29 -5.84 20.10
C PRO A 145 4.83 -5.56 20.45
N LEU A 146 4.48 -4.33 20.86
CA LEU A 146 3.08 -3.96 21.17
C LEU A 146 2.24 -3.65 19.93
N ASP A 147 2.88 -3.54 18.77
CA ASP A 147 2.26 -3.16 17.51
C ASP A 147 2.23 -4.32 16.50
N LEU A 148 2.72 -5.51 16.85
CA LEU A 148 2.78 -6.69 15.97
C LEU A 148 1.40 -7.03 15.38
N LEU A 149 0.36 -7.14 16.21
CA LEU A 149 -0.98 -7.44 15.70
C LEU A 149 -1.55 -6.31 14.82
N ARG A 150 -1.23 -5.06 15.13
CA ARG A 150 -1.65 -3.91 14.31
C ARG A 150 -0.95 -3.93 12.95
N GLU A 151 0.33 -4.25 12.93
CA GLU A 151 1.14 -4.39 11.72
C GLU A 151 0.72 -5.60 10.86
N LEU A 152 0.19 -6.66 11.47
CA LEU A 152 -0.28 -7.84 10.74
C LEU A 152 -1.71 -7.69 10.18
N PHE A 153 -2.61 -6.98 10.88
CA PHE A 153 -4.05 -6.99 10.59
C PHE A 153 -4.64 -5.63 10.18
N THR A 154 -3.83 -4.59 9.97
CA THR A 154 -4.32 -3.27 9.52
C THR A 154 -3.72 -2.84 8.20
N VAL A 155 -4.51 -2.10 7.40
CA VAL A 155 -4.06 -1.50 6.14
C VAL A 155 -2.96 -0.46 6.36
N ARG A 156 -3.04 0.35 7.42
CA ARG A 156 -2.02 1.37 7.68
C ARG A 156 -0.71 0.80 8.23
N GLY A 157 -0.76 -0.40 8.79
CA GLY A 157 0.33 -0.96 9.58
C GLY A 157 0.58 -0.16 10.86
N ALA A 158 1.57 -0.61 11.61
CA ALA A 158 2.06 0.05 12.81
C ALA A 158 3.60 -0.10 12.86
N GLY A 159 4.24 0.21 11.73
CA GLY A 159 5.67 0.17 11.56
C GLY A 159 6.10 0.52 10.15
N THR A 160 7.23 -0.05 9.74
CA THR A 160 7.78 0.14 8.39
C THR A 160 7.68 -1.15 7.59
N LEU A 161 6.87 -1.14 6.53
CA LEU A 161 6.80 -2.20 5.53
C LEU A 161 7.93 -2.02 4.51
N ILE A 162 8.81 -3.01 4.38
CA ILE A 162 9.83 -3.08 3.33
C ILE A 162 9.37 -4.10 2.29
N ARG A 163 9.26 -3.68 1.04
CA ARG A 163 8.74 -4.53 -0.05
C ARG A 163 9.34 -4.18 -1.40
N ARG A 164 9.07 -4.99 -2.41
CA ARG A 164 9.26 -4.58 -3.82
C ARG A 164 8.09 -3.73 -4.29
N ALA A 165 8.36 -2.76 -5.17
CA ALA A 165 7.30 -2.16 -5.99
C ALA A 165 6.51 -3.22 -6.73
N ALA A 166 5.19 -3.03 -6.78
CA ALA A 166 4.36 -3.77 -7.71
C ALA A 166 4.84 -3.47 -9.15
N PRO A 167 4.92 -4.48 -10.03
CA PRO A 167 5.15 -4.23 -11.43
C PRO A 167 4.01 -3.38 -11.99
N ILE A 168 4.36 -2.38 -12.80
CA ILE A 168 3.39 -1.48 -13.45
C ILE A 168 3.43 -1.76 -14.96
N ALA A 169 2.36 -2.33 -15.48
CA ALA A 169 2.14 -2.43 -16.92
C ALA A 169 1.56 -1.11 -17.44
N VAL A 170 2.12 -0.59 -18.53
CA VAL A 170 1.68 0.67 -19.15
C VAL A 170 1.14 0.40 -20.55
N ALA A 171 -0.10 0.79 -20.79
CA ALA A 171 -0.76 0.71 -22.08
C ALA A 171 -1.19 2.09 -22.57
N ARG A 172 -1.38 2.25 -23.88
CA ARG A 172 -1.84 3.51 -24.50
C ARG A 172 -3.21 3.38 -25.17
N ARG A 173 -3.84 2.20 -25.11
CA ARG A 173 -5.18 1.93 -25.63
C ARG A 173 -5.91 0.94 -24.73
N TRP A 174 -7.23 1.07 -24.64
CA TRP A 174 -8.07 0.15 -23.89
C TRP A 174 -8.02 -1.30 -24.40
N ALA A 175 -7.75 -1.50 -25.69
CA ALA A 175 -7.61 -2.83 -26.28
C ALA A 175 -6.36 -3.60 -25.79
N ASP A 176 -5.41 -2.90 -25.17
CA ASP A 176 -4.16 -3.49 -24.67
C ASP A 176 -4.26 -3.88 -23.17
N VAL A 177 -5.44 -3.77 -22.56
CA VAL A 177 -5.73 -4.16 -21.17
C VAL A 177 -7.02 -4.97 -21.09
N ASP A 178 -7.17 -5.71 -19.98
CA ASP A 178 -8.43 -6.39 -19.66
C ASP A 178 -9.44 -5.36 -19.10
N VAL A 179 -10.22 -4.78 -20.01
CA VAL A 179 -11.25 -3.77 -19.67
C VAL A 179 -12.24 -4.29 -18.62
N PRO A 180 -12.81 -5.52 -18.72
CA PRO A 180 -13.65 -6.09 -17.67
C PRO A 180 -13.00 -6.07 -16.27
N ARG A 181 -11.73 -6.43 -16.15
CA ARG A 181 -11.02 -6.40 -14.85
C ARG A 181 -10.79 -4.98 -14.34
N VAL A 182 -10.43 -4.04 -15.21
CA VAL A 182 -10.32 -2.61 -14.84
C VAL A 182 -11.68 -2.07 -14.36
N ALA A 183 -12.77 -2.41 -15.05
CA ALA A 183 -14.12 -1.99 -14.66
C ALA A 183 -14.51 -2.57 -13.28
N ALA A 184 -14.18 -3.84 -13.02
CA ALA A 184 -14.40 -4.47 -11.72
C ALA A 184 -13.62 -3.79 -10.59
N LEU A 185 -12.34 -3.48 -10.84
CA LEU A 185 -11.51 -2.73 -9.90
C LEU A 185 -12.10 -1.34 -9.63
N MET A 186 -12.50 -0.60 -10.66
CA MET A 186 -13.12 0.72 -10.50
C MET A 186 -14.42 0.63 -9.69
N ARG A 187 -15.27 -0.36 -9.98
CA ARG A 187 -16.50 -0.61 -9.22
C ARG A 187 -16.21 -0.88 -7.75
N SER A 188 -15.21 -1.71 -7.45
CA SER A 188 -14.74 -1.99 -6.08
C SER A 188 -14.25 -0.73 -5.39
N ALA A 189 -13.37 0.04 -6.04
CA ALA A 189 -12.70 1.20 -5.45
C ALA A 189 -13.63 2.40 -5.23
N PHE A 190 -14.48 2.71 -6.21
CA PHE A 190 -15.39 3.86 -6.18
C PHE A 190 -16.79 3.51 -5.66
N GLY A 191 -17.12 2.22 -5.62
CA GLY A 191 -18.38 1.75 -5.06
C GLY A 191 -19.61 2.00 -5.94
N ALA A 192 -19.41 2.25 -7.23
CA ALA A 192 -20.44 2.53 -8.24
C ALA A 192 -19.99 2.01 -9.61
N GLU A 193 -20.94 1.76 -10.52
CA GLU A 193 -20.64 1.30 -11.87
C GLU A 193 -19.94 2.42 -12.68
N PRO A 194 -18.79 2.14 -13.33
CA PRO A 194 -18.20 3.10 -14.26
C PRO A 194 -19.08 3.25 -15.51
N HIS A 195 -19.31 4.49 -15.94
CA HIS A 195 -20.07 4.75 -17.17
C HIS A 195 -19.34 4.18 -18.40
N PRO A 196 -20.02 3.50 -19.35
CA PRO A 196 -19.39 2.87 -20.51
C PRO A 196 -18.53 3.82 -21.36
N ALA A 197 -18.92 5.10 -21.42
CA ALA A 197 -18.18 6.14 -22.14
C ALA A 197 -16.73 6.32 -21.64
N VAL A 198 -16.39 5.91 -20.42
CA VAL A 198 -15.00 5.95 -19.91
C VAL A 198 -14.08 5.14 -20.81
N PHE A 199 -14.51 3.94 -21.20
CA PHE A 199 -13.73 2.98 -21.98
C PHE A 199 -13.66 3.32 -23.48
N ALA A 200 -14.40 4.34 -23.91
CA ALA A 200 -14.37 4.86 -25.28
C ALA A 200 -13.45 6.08 -25.44
N ARG A 201 -12.99 6.70 -24.34
CA ARG A 201 -12.12 7.89 -24.39
C ARG A 201 -10.70 7.53 -24.76
N ALA A 202 -10.05 8.46 -25.47
CA ALA A 202 -8.61 8.41 -25.69
C ALA A 202 -7.87 8.53 -24.36
N VAL A 203 -6.79 7.79 -24.22
CA VAL A 203 -5.96 7.76 -23.01
C VAL A 203 -4.54 8.20 -23.38
N ALA A 204 -3.97 9.05 -22.54
CA ALA A 204 -2.55 9.35 -22.59
C ALA A 204 -1.76 8.20 -21.96
N GLY A 205 -2.32 7.48 -20.99
CA GLY A 205 -1.72 6.29 -20.39
C GLY A 205 -2.69 5.51 -19.51
N LEU A 206 -2.56 4.19 -19.53
CA LEU A 206 -3.24 3.24 -18.64
C LEU A 206 -2.16 2.52 -17.85
N TYR A 207 -2.16 2.70 -16.54
CA TYR A 207 -1.18 2.08 -15.64
C TYR A 207 -1.90 1.02 -14.84
N VAL A 208 -1.46 -0.23 -14.92
CA VAL A 208 -2.05 -1.37 -14.18
C VAL A 208 -0.97 -1.95 -13.28
N ALA A 209 -1.26 -2.03 -11.99
CA ALA A 209 -0.34 -2.56 -10.98
C ALA A 209 -0.66 -4.03 -10.67
N GLY A 210 0.37 -4.86 -10.64
CA GLY A 210 0.25 -6.26 -10.24
C GLY A 210 -0.80 -7.02 -11.07
N ASP A 211 -1.64 -7.81 -10.39
CA ASP A 211 -2.73 -8.55 -11.03
C ASP A 211 -4.04 -7.74 -10.97
N TYR A 212 -3.99 -6.49 -11.46
CA TYR A 212 -5.10 -5.53 -11.38
C TYR A 212 -5.44 -5.11 -9.94
N ASP A 213 -4.47 -5.14 -9.03
CA ASP A 213 -4.58 -4.65 -7.65
C ASP A 213 -4.75 -3.12 -7.58
N GLY A 214 -4.38 -2.44 -8.66
CA GLY A 214 -4.64 -1.02 -8.84
C GLY A 214 -4.51 -0.59 -10.30
N ALA A 215 -5.15 0.53 -10.63
CA ALA A 215 -5.08 1.12 -11.95
C ALA A 215 -5.17 2.65 -11.89
N ALA A 216 -4.43 3.31 -12.78
CA ALA A 216 -4.57 4.72 -13.06
C ALA A 216 -4.89 4.95 -14.54
N VAL A 217 -5.89 5.79 -14.80
CA VAL A 217 -6.28 6.22 -16.14
C VAL A 217 -5.91 7.68 -16.29
N VAL A 218 -5.03 7.94 -17.25
CA VAL A 218 -4.58 9.27 -17.60
C VAL A 218 -5.11 9.59 -18.99
N GLU A 219 -5.86 10.68 -19.09
CA GLU A 219 -6.42 11.21 -20.34
C GLU A 219 -5.57 12.40 -20.84
N PRO A 220 -5.53 12.67 -22.15
CA PRO A 220 -4.89 13.88 -22.66
C PRO A 220 -5.57 15.15 -22.11
N ALA A 221 -4.79 16.16 -21.76
CA ALA A 221 -5.30 17.46 -21.32
C ALA A 221 -4.62 18.61 -22.08
N PRO A 222 -5.24 19.79 -22.17
CA PRO A 222 -4.66 20.92 -22.91
C PRO A 222 -3.29 21.40 -22.42
N LEU A 223 -2.94 21.10 -21.17
CA LEU A 223 -1.73 21.59 -20.47
C LEU A 223 -0.95 20.43 -19.83
N GLY A 224 -0.92 19.28 -20.52
CA GLY A 224 -0.26 18.06 -20.04
C GLY A 224 -1.24 16.88 -20.01
N ALA A 225 -1.40 16.28 -18.83
CA ALA A 225 -2.24 15.11 -18.64
C ALA A 225 -3.30 15.33 -17.55
N TYR A 226 -4.41 14.59 -17.66
CA TYR A 226 -5.47 14.56 -16.66
C TYR A 226 -5.58 13.16 -16.05
N LEU A 227 -5.27 13.04 -14.75
CA LEU A 227 -5.54 11.80 -14.02
C LEU A 227 -7.04 11.69 -13.75
N SER A 228 -7.73 10.92 -14.59
CA SER A 228 -9.19 10.80 -14.56
C SER A 228 -9.65 9.74 -13.58
N LYS A 229 -8.89 8.64 -13.43
CA LYS A 229 -9.16 7.56 -12.47
C LYS A 229 -7.90 7.13 -11.76
N PHE A 230 -8.04 6.90 -10.47
CA PHE A 230 -7.00 6.34 -9.62
C PHE A 230 -7.66 5.37 -8.65
N ALA A 231 -7.60 4.09 -8.97
CA ALA A 231 -8.28 3.02 -8.27
C ALA A 231 -7.25 2.07 -7.66
N VAL A 232 -7.44 1.74 -6.39
CA VAL A 232 -6.68 0.69 -5.70
C VAL A 232 -7.71 -0.22 -5.07
N ASP A 233 -7.55 -1.52 -5.27
CA ASP A 233 -8.46 -2.50 -4.70
C ASP A 233 -8.50 -2.37 -3.18
N ALA A 234 -9.67 -2.63 -2.57
CA ALA A 234 -9.85 -2.50 -1.14
C ALA A 234 -8.92 -3.45 -0.35
N GLY A 235 -8.68 -4.66 -0.85
CA GLY A 235 -7.77 -5.64 -0.25
C GLY A 235 -6.30 -5.30 -0.44
N ALA A 236 -5.96 -4.52 -1.47
CA ALA A 236 -4.60 -4.07 -1.75
C ALA A 236 -4.24 -2.72 -1.09
N ARG A 237 -5.16 -2.12 -0.33
CA ARG A 237 -4.87 -0.89 0.44
C ARG A 237 -3.77 -1.21 1.46
N GLY A 238 -2.82 -0.28 1.63
CA GLY A 238 -1.75 -0.48 2.62
C GLY A 238 -0.55 -1.25 2.11
N ALA A 239 -0.74 -2.08 1.08
CA ALA A 239 0.36 -2.69 0.34
C ALA A 239 1.15 -1.67 -0.50
N GLY A 240 0.75 -0.40 -0.50
CA GLY A 240 1.47 0.69 -1.18
C GLY A 240 1.30 0.74 -2.69
N ILE A 241 0.34 0.00 -3.27
CA ILE A 241 0.02 0.01 -4.71
C ILE A 241 -0.24 1.43 -5.23
N GLY A 242 -0.99 2.23 -4.47
CA GLY A 242 -1.23 3.63 -4.84
C GLY A 242 0.07 4.45 -4.96
N ARG A 243 1.03 4.25 -4.06
CA ARG A 243 2.33 4.94 -4.13
C ARG A 243 3.10 4.55 -5.40
N ASP A 244 3.06 3.27 -5.77
CA ASP A 244 3.75 2.75 -6.95
C ASP A 244 3.12 3.29 -8.25
N LEU A 245 1.79 3.25 -8.35
CA LEU A 245 1.04 3.86 -9.46
C LEU A 245 1.33 5.35 -9.59
N TRP A 246 1.28 6.09 -8.47
CA TRP A 246 1.55 7.52 -8.47
C TRP A 246 2.96 7.86 -8.95
N ARG A 247 3.96 7.10 -8.49
CA ARG A 247 5.34 7.26 -8.94
C ARG A 247 5.47 7.05 -10.45
N ALA A 248 4.86 5.98 -10.98
CA ALA A 248 4.88 5.71 -12.43
C ALA A 248 4.18 6.81 -13.22
N VAL A 249 2.96 7.20 -12.81
CA VAL A 249 2.17 8.25 -13.47
C VAL A 249 2.92 9.58 -13.50
N THR A 250 3.47 10.02 -12.37
CA THR A 250 4.16 11.32 -12.27
C THR A 250 5.53 11.34 -12.94
N ALA A 251 6.17 10.19 -13.11
CA ALA A 251 7.39 10.08 -13.91
C ALA A 251 7.11 10.29 -15.41
N ASP A 252 6.02 9.71 -15.92
CA ASP A 252 5.59 9.85 -17.33
C ASP A 252 4.90 11.18 -17.61
N HIS A 253 4.25 11.78 -16.60
CA HIS A 253 3.44 12.99 -16.72
C HIS A 253 3.86 14.05 -15.69
N PRO A 254 4.93 14.83 -15.96
CA PRO A 254 5.44 15.85 -15.03
C PRO A 254 4.44 17.00 -14.82
N ALA A 255 3.64 17.33 -15.85
CA ALA A 255 2.51 18.24 -15.78
C ALA A 255 1.20 17.47 -15.69
N LEU A 256 0.56 17.49 -14.52
CA LEU A 256 -0.62 16.66 -14.21
C LEU A 256 -1.68 17.48 -13.49
N VAL A 257 -2.93 17.36 -13.94
CA VAL A 257 -4.11 17.90 -13.27
C VAL A 257 -5.08 16.77 -12.92
N TRP A 258 -5.76 16.88 -11.78
CA TRP A 258 -6.80 15.93 -11.39
C TRP A 258 -7.84 16.60 -10.50
N ARG A 259 -8.93 15.88 -10.23
CA ARG A 259 -9.96 16.36 -9.30
C ARG A 259 -10.44 15.24 -8.41
N ALA A 260 -10.89 15.60 -7.22
CA ALA A 260 -11.57 14.70 -6.31
C ALA A 260 -12.83 15.37 -5.75
N ARG A 261 -13.78 14.56 -5.30
CA ARG A 261 -14.88 15.06 -4.49
C ARG A 261 -14.35 15.49 -3.11
N PRO A 262 -14.94 16.52 -2.48
CA PRO A 262 -14.51 16.93 -1.14
C PRO A 262 -14.59 15.83 -0.07
N ASP A 263 -15.52 14.88 -0.23
CA ASP A 263 -15.75 13.73 0.66
C ASP A 263 -14.92 12.48 0.27
N ASN A 264 -14.06 12.58 -0.75
CA ASN A 264 -13.21 11.45 -1.13
C ASN A 264 -12.21 11.13 0.00
N PRO A 265 -12.11 9.86 0.45
CA PRO A 265 -11.29 9.47 1.58
C PRO A 265 -9.78 9.73 1.41
N ILE A 266 -9.28 9.93 0.19
CA ILE A 266 -7.86 10.17 -0.09
C ILE A 266 -7.52 11.64 -0.40
N VAL A 267 -8.42 12.58 -0.10
CA VAL A 267 -8.18 14.03 -0.26
C VAL A 267 -6.92 14.52 0.48
N SER A 268 -6.66 14.02 1.68
CA SER A 268 -5.44 14.36 2.44
C SER A 268 -4.18 13.92 1.72
N TRP A 269 -4.21 12.73 1.11
CA TRP A 269 -3.11 12.21 0.31
C TRP A 269 -2.89 13.05 -0.95
N TYR A 270 -3.94 13.42 -1.69
CA TYR A 270 -3.81 14.33 -2.84
C TYR A 270 -3.23 15.69 -2.44
N THR A 271 -3.66 16.24 -1.31
CA THR A 271 -3.16 17.52 -0.80
C THR A 271 -1.67 17.46 -0.48
N ALA A 272 -1.18 16.32 0.02
CA ALA A 272 0.24 16.12 0.30
C ALA A 272 1.12 15.93 -0.96
N HIS A 273 0.52 15.62 -2.11
CA HIS A 273 1.24 15.29 -3.36
C HIS A 273 1.02 16.30 -4.49
N CYS A 274 0.30 17.40 -4.25
CA CYS A 274 0.09 18.48 -5.22
C CYS A 274 1.03 19.66 -4.98
N ASP A 275 1.31 20.42 -6.03
CA ASP A 275 1.98 21.73 -5.92
C ASP A 275 0.96 22.85 -5.60
N GLY A 276 -0.31 22.63 -5.94
CA GLY A 276 -1.41 23.50 -5.57
C GLY A 276 -2.80 22.87 -5.76
N MET A 277 -3.80 23.50 -5.15
CA MET A 277 -5.21 23.08 -5.25
C MET A 277 -6.18 24.26 -5.27
N ALA A 278 -7.33 24.07 -5.91
CA ALA A 278 -8.46 24.98 -5.92
C ALA A 278 -9.72 24.26 -5.43
N ARG A 279 -10.25 24.70 -4.30
CA ARG A 279 -11.48 24.14 -3.70
C ARG A 279 -12.71 24.80 -4.33
N GLY A 280 -13.72 23.99 -4.61
CA GLY A 280 -15.06 24.44 -4.97
C GLY A 280 -16.11 23.48 -4.41
N ASP A 281 -17.39 23.83 -4.54
CA ASP A 281 -18.48 23.10 -3.88
C ASP A 281 -18.57 21.63 -4.31
N ARG A 282 -18.36 21.38 -5.61
CA ARG A 282 -18.50 20.05 -6.20
C ARG A 282 -17.20 19.26 -6.25
N TRP A 283 -16.08 19.95 -6.44
CA TRP A 283 -14.79 19.38 -6.79
C TRP A 283 -13.68 20.18 -6.12
N VAL A 284 -12.68 19.47 -5.61
CA VAL A 284 -11.34 20.03 -5.37
C VAL A 284 -10.48 19.65 -6.57
N VAL A 285 -9.91 20.66 -7.23
CA VAL A 285 -8.96 20.46 -8.34
C VAL A 285 -7.55 20.59 -7.79
N TYR A 286 -6.67 19.69 -8.20
CA TYR A 286 -5.27 19.64 -7.81
C TYR A 286 -4.39 19.64 -9.05
N TRP A 287 -3.17 20.15 -8.92
CA TRP A 287 -2.19 20.10 -10.00
C TRP A 287 -0.76 19.89 -9.50
N ARG A 288 0.09 19.48 -10.43
CA ARG A 288 1.53 19.35 -10.29
C ARG A 288 2.23 19.77 -11.58
N GLY A 289 3.36 20.44 -11.46
CA GLY A 289 4.25 20.80 -12.57
C GLY A 289 3.60 21.71 -13.61
N LEU A 290 2.66 22.56 -13.19
CA LEU A 290 2.05 23.58 -14.04
C LEU A 290 2.65 24.95 -13.76
N GLU A 291 2.87 25.72 -14.82
CA GLU A 291 3.25 27.12 -14.72
C GLU A 291 2.06 27.97 -14.23
N PRO A 292 2.31 29.06 -13.47
CA PRO A 292 1.24 29.87 -12.89
C PRO A 292 0.18 30.37 -13.88
N GLN A 293 0.58 30.73 -15.10
CA GLN A 293 -0.34 31.22 -16.15
C GLN A 293 -1.30 30.15 -16.67
N ASP A 294 -0.96 28.87 -16.53
CA ASP A 294 -1.71 27.74 -17.07
C ASP A 294 -2.74 27.20 -16.07
N ILE A 295 -2.58 27.51 -14.78
CA ILE A 295 -3.44 27.03 -13.69
C ILE A 295 -4.94 27.33 -13.93
N PRO A 296 -5.38 28.55 -14.31
CA PRO A 296 -6.80 28.82 -14.51
C PRO A 296 -7.45 27.92 -15.56
N ARG A 297 -6.76 27.69 -16.68
CA ARG A 297 -7.24 26.84 -17.78
C ARG A 297 -7.28 25.37 -17.38
N ALA A 298 -6.30 24.90 -16.60
CA ALA A 298 -6.31 23.54 -16.06
C ALA A 298 -7.48 23.31 -15.10
N ILE A 299 -7.79 24.31 -14.24
CA ILE A 299 -8.96 24.28 -13.35
C ILE A 299 -10.26 24.21 -14.13
N GLU A 300 -10.41 25.05 -15.16
CA GLU A 300 -11.59 25.05 -16.02
C GLU A 300 -11.79 23.68 -16.70
N PHE A 301 -10.74 23.15 -17.32
CA PHE A 301 -10.77 21.83 -17.95
C PHE A 301 -11.18 20.73 -16.96
N ALA A 302 -10.53 20.67 -15.79
CA ALA A 302 -10.82 19.65 -14.79
C ALA A 302 -12.25 19.78 -14.25
N ARG A 303 -12.79 20.98 -14.08
CA ARG A 303 -14.18 21.18 -13.64
C ARG A 303 -15.19 20.75 -14.71
N ALA A 304 -14.89 20.99 -15.98
CA ALA A 304 -15.75 20.62 -17.11
C ALA A 304 -15.70 19.12 -17.46
N ALA A 305 -14.69 18.38 -16.99
CA ALA A 305 -14.56 16.96 -17.28
C ALA A 305 -15.85 16.17 -16.91
N PRO A 306 -16.24 15.15 -17.68
CA PRO A 306 -17.47 14.40 -17.42
C PRO A 306 -17.46 13.67 -16.08
N VAL A 307 -18.64 13.38 -15.56
CA VAL A 307 -18.82 12.55 -14.36
C VAL A 307 -18.92 11.09 -14.81
N ASP A 308 -18.09 10.24 -14.24
CA ASP A 308 -17.91 8.87 -14.72
C ASP A 308 -18.51 7.79 -13.81
N PHE A 309 -19.06 8.21 -12.68
CA PHE A 309 -19.78 7.37 -11.72
C PHE A 309 -21.02 8.11 -11.25
N ASP A 310 -22.14 7.42 -11.23
CA ASP A 310 -23.35 7.94 -10.64
C ASP A 310 -23.19 8.08 -9.13
N ARG A 311 -23.90 9.06 -8.55
CA ARG A 311 -23.97 9.16 -7.09
C ARG A 311 -24.66 7.90 -6.57
N ARG A 312 -24.09 7.30 -5.53
CA ARG A 312 -24.88 6.45 -4.62
C ARG A 312 -26.08 7.28 -4.16
N MET A 313 -27.28 6.81 -4.47
CA MET A 313 -28.51 7.29 -3.81
C MET A 313 -28.42 7.00 -2.32
#